data_AF-A0AAP6CYE2-F1
#
_entry.id   AF-A0AAP6CYE2-F1
#
_cell.length_a   1.000
_cell.length_b   1.000
_cell.length_c   1.000
_cell.angle_alpha   90.00
_cell.angle_beta   90.00
_cell.angle_gamma   90.00
#
_symmetry.space_group_name_H-M   'P 1'
#
loop_
_entity.id
_entity.type
_entity.pdbx_description
1 polymer ?
#
loop_
_entity_poly.entity_id
_entity_poly.type
_entity_poly.pdbx_seq_one_letter_code
_entity_poly.pdbx_strand_id
1 'polypeptide(L)'
;MENRIPASIQKDIKILTNLLVGNENSLVNEQDETVELVAYGDSEFGGLIMAFNNSESLICTNGEYDHERFLRLTDHFRTESEHLVGNTHILTTKVTFEGVEPAEFEAVYDFDNNKGLPLQMYQAYEYLRSNLSLPLDIMLEIFGAITSAITFHQEELFHTGLAGTMGDHFDVERAIAHDVRLQHQSD
;
A
#
# COMPACT_ATOMS: atom_id res chain seq x y z
N MET A 1 8.34 -15.81 14.79
CA MET A 1 7.28 -15.12 14.03
C MET A 1 8.02 -14.30 13.00
N GLU A 2 7.81 -14.56 11.72
CA GLU A 2 8.67 -14.05 10.66
C GLU A 2 8.31 -12.59 10.33
N ASN A 3 9.32 -11.73 10.24
CA ASN A 3 9.13 -10.32 9.89
C ASN A 3 8.65 -10.24 8.43
N ARG A 4 7.45 -9.72 8.21
CA ARG A 4 6.84 -9.61 6.87
C ARG A 4 7.37 -8.45 6.04
N ILE A 5 7.99 -7.44 6.64
CA ILE A 5 8.43 -6.25 5.91
C ILE A 5 9.92 -6.44 5.54
N PRO A 6 10.27 -6.47 4.23
CA PRO A 6 11.64 -6.52 3.76
C PRO A 6 12.53 -5.45 4.40
N ALA A 7 13.74 -5.83 4.79
CA ALA A 7 14.68 -4.98 5.55
C ALA A 7 14.98 -3.64 4.87
N SER A 8 15.01 -3.63 3.54
CA SER A 8 15.29 -2.48 2.68
C SER A 8 14.27 -1.34 2.83
N ILE A 9 13.01 -1.67 3.11
CA ILE A 9 11.90 -0.70 3.14
C ILE A 9 11.34 -0.45 4.54
N GLN A 10 11.89 -1.08 5.58
CA GLN A 10 11.36 -0.93 6.95
C GLN A 10 11.37 0.51 7.43
N LYS A 11 12.36 1.30 7.02
CA LYS A 11 12.44 2.73 7.36
C LYS A 11 11.24 3.49 6.76
N ASP A 12 10.97 3.28 5.48
CA ASP A 12 9.87 3.92 4.75
C ASP A 12 8.52 3.58 5.40
N ILE A 13 8.27 2.30 5.72
CA ILE A 13 7.02 1.86 6.36
C ILE A 13 6.88 2.38 7.80
N LYS A 14 7.97 2.55 8.54
CA LYS A 14 7.95 3.19 9.86
C LYS A 14 7.59 4.67 9.77
N ILE A 15 8.16 5.38 8.79
CA ILE A 15 7.81 6.79 8.52
C ILE A 15 6.32 6.89 8.19
N LEU A 16 5.84 6.06 7.27
CA LEU A 16 4.42 5.99 6.93
C LEU A 16 3.52 5.78 8.15
N THR A 17 3.87 4.82 9.00
CA THR A 17 3.07 4.55 10.22
C THR A 17 3.02 5.76 11.15
N ASN A 18 4.13 6.50 11.29
CA ASN A 18 4.15 7.73 12.10
C ASN A 18 3.26 8.83 11.52
N LEU A 19 3.20 8.94 10.19
CA LEU A 19 2.32 9.86 9.47
C LEU A 19 0.85 9.51 9.71
N LEU A 20 0.48 8.24 9.56
CA LEU A 20 -0.92 7.78 9.69
C LEU A 20 -1.45 7.85 11.14
N VAL A 21 -0.60 7.66 12.15
CA VAL A 21 -0.99 7.72 13.57
C VAL A 21 -1.12 9.17 14.08
N GLY A 22 -0.82 10.17 13.25
CA GLY A 22 -1.03 11.60 13.55
C GLY A 22 -0.01 12.21 14.50
N ASN A 23 1.19 11.61 14.62
CA ASN A 23 2.28 12.20 15.39
C ASN A 23 3.02 13.29 14.60
N GLU A 24 3.06 13.17 13.28
CA GLU A 24 3.69 14.09 12.34
C GLU A 24 2.87 14.09 11.05
N ASN A 25 2.56 15.25 10.47
CA ASN A 25 1.92 15.33 9.15
C ASN A 25 2.92 15.79 8.08
N SER A 26 4.20 15.83 8.41
CA SER A 26 5.26 16.32 7.54
C SER A 26 6.45 15.39 7.59
N LEU A 27 7.12 15.20 6.45
CA LEU A 27 8.40 14.50 6.37
C LEU A 27 9.42 15.38 5.65
N VAL A 28 10.70 15.16 5.95
CA VAL A 28 11.81 15.70 5.16
C VAL A 28 12.23 14.59 4.19
N ASN A 29 12.09 14.83 2.89
CA ASN A 29 12.45 13.86 1.86
C ASN A 29 13.96 13.89 1.59
N GLU A 30 14.45 13.03 0.69
CA GLU A 30 15.87 12.91 0.36
C GLU A 30 16.46 14.13 -0.34
N GLN A 31 15.63 15.10 -0.73
CA GLN A 31 16.02 16.37 -1.35
C GLN A 31 16.10 17.51 -0.31
N ASP A 32 16.01 17.20 0.99
CA ASP A 32 15.90 18.16 2.11
C ASP A 32 14.66 19.07 2.03
N GLU A 33 13.64 18.66 1.27
CA GLU A 33 12.37 19.36 1.17
C GLU A 33 11.41 18.87 2.25
N THR A 34 10.72 19.81 2.90
CA THR A 34 9.64 19.48 3.84
C THR A 34 8.32 19.41 3.09
N VAL A 35 7.73 18.22 3.06
CA VAL A 35 6.44 17.94 2.43
C VAL A 35 5.45 17.51 3.50
N GLU A 36 4.19 17.92 3.33
CA GLU A 36 3.07 17.61 4.22
C GLU A 36 2.14 16.59 3.57
N LEU A 37 1.72 15.60 4.35
CA LEU A 37 0.63 14.70 4.00
C LEU A 37 -0.68 15.50 4.09
N VAL A 38 -1.28 15.80 2.94
CA VAL A 38 -2.47 16.67 2.83
C VAL A 38 -3.77 15.90 2.67
N ALA A 39 -3.70 14.65 2.21
CA ALA A 39 -4.84 13.75 2.20
C ALA A 39 -4.38 12.33 2.48
N TYR A 40 -5.08 11.64 3.37
CA TYR A 40 -4.96 10.21 3.55
C TYR A 40 -6.27 9.61 4.02
N GLY A 41 -6.43 8.31 3.80
CA GLY A 41 -7.53 7.54 4.34
C GLY A 41 -7.86 6.33 3.49
N ASP A 42 -8.82 5.57 3.98
CA ASP A 42 -9.37 4.44 3.24
C ASP A 42 -10.25 4.95 2.10
N SER A 43 -9.95 4.51 0.87
CA SER A 43 -10.85 4.70 -0.26
C SER A 43 -12.16 3.96 0.01
N GLU A 44 -13.25 4.39 -0.63
CA GLU A 44 -14.54 3.69 -0.54
C GLU A 44 -14.47 2.20 -0.98
N PHE A 45 -13.34 1.78 -1.55
CA PHE A 45 -13.08 0.43 -2.00
C PHE A 45 -12.15 -0.37 -1.07
N GLY A 46 -11.48 0.19 -0.04
CA GLY A 46 -10.67 -0.60 0.92
C GLY A 46 -9.15 -0.54 0.71
N GLY A 47 -8.62 0.62 0.34
CA GLY A 47 -7.21 0.84 0.00
C GLY A 47 -6.71 2.19 0.51
N LEU A 48 -5.41 2.29 0.81
CA LEU A 48 -4.84 3.52 1.39
C LEU A 48 -4.57 4.55 0.29
N ILE A 49 -5.27 5.67 0.35
CA ILE A 49 -4.95 6.87 -0.43
C ILE A 49 -3.96 7.70 0.37
N MET A 50 -2.96 8.26 -0.31
CA MET A 50 -2.05 9.27 0.25
C MET A 50 -1.75 10.34 -0.79
N ALA A 51 -1.67 11.60 -0.37
CA ALA A 51 -1.25 12.70 -1.21
C ALA A 51 -0.39 13.68 -0.42
N PHE A 52 0.73 14.10 -0.99
CA PHE A 52 1.63 15.09 -0.39
C PHE A 52 1.57 16.42 -1.13
N ASN A 53 1.83 17.52 -0.43
CA ASN A 53 1.92 18.87 -1.03
C ASN A 53 3.23 19.10 -1.81
N ASN A 54 3.65 18.12 -2.61
CA ASN A 54 4.81 18.21 -3.49
C ASN A 54 4.37 18.59 -4.91
N SER A 55 5.11 19.48 -5.59
CA SER A 55 4.89 19.77 -7.02
C SER A 55 5.03 18.56 -7.94
N GLU A 56 5.78 17.54 -7.53
CA GLU A 56 5.97 16.28 -8.26
C GLU A 56 4.97 15.19 -7.86
N SER A 57 4.03 15.50 -6.95
CA SER A 57 3.02 14.56 -6.49
C SER A 57 2.24 13.93 -7.65
N LEU A 58 2.08 12.62 -7.57
CA LEU A 58 1.27 11.84 -8.51
C LEU A 58 -0.23 12.06 -8.23
N ILE A 59 -0.58 12.54 -7.04
CA ILE A 59 -1.95 12.79 -6.56
C ILE A 59 -2.07 14.23 -6.07
N CYS A 60 -2.69 15.12 -6.87
CA CYS A 60 -2.95 16.56 -6.68
C CYS A 60 -2.20 17.36 -5.58
N THR A 61 -1.59 18.47 -5.99
CA THR A 61 -0.71 19.34 -5.20
C THR A 61 -1.42 20.35 -4.28
N ASN A 62 -2.77 20.44 -4.29
CA ASN A 62 -3.52 21.53 -3.66
C ASN A 62 -4.40 21.09 -2.47
N GLY A 63 -4.16 19.90 -1.92
CA GLY A 63 -4.87 19.40 -0.73
C GLY A 63 -6.28 18.87 -0.97
N GLU A 64 -6.75 18.86 -2.22
CA GLU A 64 -7.95 18.11 -2.62
C GLU A 64 -7.54 16.79 -3.29
N TYR A 65 -8.14 15.70 -2.85
CA TYR A 65 -7.95 14.37 -3.45
C TYR A 65 -8.45 14.35 -4.91
N ASP A 66 -7.54 14.08 -5.86
CA ASP A 66 -7.87 13.85 -7.27
C ASP A 66 -8.05 12.35 -7.51
N HIS A 67 -9.31 11.91 -7.39
CA HIS A 67 -9.71 10.52 -7.58
C HIS A 67 -9.25 9.95 -8.93
N GLU A 68 -9.31 10.74 -10.01
CA GLU A 68 -8.92 10.25 -11.32
C GLU A 68 -7.42 10.00 -11.44
N ARG A 69 -6.59 10.85 -10.84
CA ARG A 69 -5.13 10.61 -10.78
C ARG A 69 -4.81 9.36 -9.98
N PHE A 70 -5.48 9.19 -8.85
CA PHE A 70 -5.32 8.00 -8.03
C PHE A 70 -5.71 6.73 -8.80
N LEU A 71 -6.85 6.73 -9.50
CA LEU A 71 -7.27 5.62 -10.35
C LEU A 71 -6.24 5.30 -11.44
N ARG A 72 -5.70 6.32 -12.12
CA ARG A 72 -4.62 6.13 -13.10
C ARG A 72 -3.37 5.56 -12.48
N LEU A 73 -3.03 5.96 -11.26
CA LEU A 73 -1.89 5.39 -10.53
C LEU A 73 -2.13 3.91 -10.20
N THR A 74 -3.37 3.54 -9.83
CA THR A 74 -3.73 2.15 -9.56
C THR A 74 -3.70 1.26 -10.81
N ASP A 75 -3.87 1.81 -12.03
CA ASP A 75 -3.79 1.03 -13.28
C ASP A 75 -2.42 0.36 -13.51
N HIS A 76 -1.38 0.81 -12.80
CA HIS A 76 -0.05 0.17 -12.83
C HIS A 76 0.05 -1.10 -11.97
N PHE A 77 -1.00 -1.43 -11.21
CA PHE A 77 -1.02 -2.51 -10.24
C PHE A 77 -2.26 -3.36 -10.41
N ARG A 78 -2.07 -4.61 -10.83
CA ARG A 78 -3.16 -5.56 -10.96
C ARG A 78 -2.97 -6.69 -9.99
N THR A 79 -3.95 -6.93 -9.11
CA THR A 79 -3.95 -8.14 -8.28
C THR A 79 -4.90 -9.19 -8.84
N GLU A 80 -4.41 -10.42 -8.94
CA GLU A 80 -5.16 -11.64 -9.23
C GLU A 80 -5.27 -12.47 -7.94
N SER A 81 -6.33 -13.26 -7.80
CA SER A 81 -6.47 -14.19 -6.69
C SER A 81 -6.91 -15.56 -7.15
N GLU A 82 -6.35 -16.59 -6.53
CA GLU A 82 -6.76 -17.98 -6.66
C GLU A 82 -7.21 -18.48 -5.29
N HIS A 83 -8.45 -18.95 -5.20
CA HIS A 83 -8.98 -19.54 -3.96
C HIS A 83 -8.34 -20.89 -3.68
N LEU A 84 -7.90 -21.11 -2.44
CA LEU A 84 -7.37 -22.39 -1.98
C LEU A 84 -8.39 -23.14 -1.13
N VAL A 85 -8.64 -22.67 0.10
CA VAL A 85 -9.50 -23.31 1.09
C VAL A 85 -9.96 -22.29 2.11
N GLY A 86 -11.22 -22.39 2.58
CA GLY A 86 -11.77 -21.40 3.51
C GLY A 86 -11.63 -19.99 2.95
N ASN A 87 -11.10 -19.06 3.75
CA ASN A 87 -10.75 -17.70 3.33
C ASN A 87 -9.25 -17.54 3.02
N THR A 88 -8.60 -18.62 2.56
CA THR A 88 -7.19 -18.61 2.13
C THR A 88 -7.09 -18.56 0.61
N HIS A 89 -6.30 -17.62 0.10
CA HIS A 89 -6.08 -17.37 -1.31
C HIS A 89 -4.59 -17.27 -1.63
N ILE A 90 -4.21 -17.62 -2.85
CA ILE A 90 -2.98 -17.12 -3.47
C ILE A 90 -3.31 -15.75 -4.05
N LEU A 91 -2.53 -14.74 -3.68
CA LEU A 91 -2.65 -13.39 -4.19
C LEU A 91 -1.42 -13.08 -5.06
N THR A 92 -1.67 -12.64 -6.28
CA THR A 92 -0.62 -12.35 -7.27
C THR A 92 -0.71 -10.89 -7.69
N THR A 93 0.26 -10.07 -7.29
CA THR A 93 0.32 -8.65 -7.67
C THR A 93 1.29 -8.46 -8.83
N LYS A 94 0.76 -7.97 -9.95
CA LYS A 94 1.49 -7.60 -11.16
C LYS A 94 1.76 -6.10 -11.16
N VAL A 95 3.00 -5.73 -11.41
CA VAL A 95 3.50 -4.36 -11.47
C VAL A 95 3.85 -4.02 -12.92
N THR A 96 3.23 -2.99 -13.47
CA THR A 96 3.51 -2.44 -14.81
C THR A 96 3.72 -0.93 -14.74
N PHE A 97 4.61 -0.51 -13.83
CA PHE A 97 4.92 0.90 -13.60
C PHE A 97 5.87 1.44 -14.68
N GLU A 98 5.71 2.71 -15.09
CA GLU A 98 6.55 3.29 -16.13
C GLU A 98 8.01 3.39 -15.69
N GLY A 99 8.95 3.07 -16.58
CA GLY A 99 10.39 3.17 -16.30
C GLY A 99 11.00 2.00 -15.54
N VAL A 100 10.24 0.94 -15.24
CA VAL A 100 10.73 -0.32 -14.67
C VAL A 100 10.28 -1.51 -15.50
N GLU A 101 11.01 -2.62 -15.41
CA GLU A 101 10.57 -3.87 -16.03
C GLU A 101 9.32 -4.41 -15.30
N PRO A 102 8.37 -5.07 -16.01
CA PRO A 102 7.24 -5.70 -15.34
C PRO A 102 7.69 -6.77 -14.36
N ALA A 103 7.03 -6.83 -13.20
CA ALA A 103 7.32 -7.80 -12.16
C ALA A 103 6.03 -8.38 -11.57
N GLU A 104 6.14 -9.60 -11.02
CA GLU A 104 5.03 -10.30 -10.40
C GLU A 104 5.48 -10.84 -9.04
N PHE A 105 4.60 -10.71 -8.04
CA PHE A 105 4.83 -11.16 -6.68
C PHE A 105 3.63 -11.95 -6.20
N GLU A 106 3.89 -13.10 -5.58
CA GLU A 106 2.85 -14.02 -5.13
C GLU A 106 2.98 -14.28 -3.62
N ALA A 107 1.85 -14.32 -2.91
CA ALA A 107 1.81 -14.80 -1.54
C ALA A 107 0.50 -15.54 -1.24
N VAL A 108 0.60 -16.55 -0.37
CA VAL A 108 -0.59 -17.15 0.27
C VAL A 108 -1.05 -16.23 1.39
N TYR A 109 -2.33 -15.86 1.37
CA TYR A 109 -2.95 -15.00 2.36
C TYR A 109 -4.27 -15.60 2.87
N ASP A 110 -4.35 -15.74 4.18
CA ASP A 110 -5.54 -16.18 4.92
C ASP A 110 -6.22 -14.95 5.54
N PHE A 111 -7.39 -14.58 5.03
CA PHE A 111 -8.12 -13.38 5.48
C PHE A 111 -8.71 -13.51 6.89
N ASP A 112 -8.87 -14.72 7.42
CA ASP A 112 -9.40 -14.91 8.79
C ASP A 112 -8.30 -14.78 9.84
N ASN A 113 -7.09 -15.24 9.51
CA ASN A 113 -6.02 -15.40 10.49
C ASN A 113 -4.89 -14.36 10.37
N ASN A 114 -4.75 -13.67 9.22
CA ASN A 114 -3.74 -12.63 9.05
C ASN A 114 -4.29 -11.25 9.41
N LYS A 115 -3.51 -10.52 10.22
CA LYS A 115 -3.80 -9.14 10.63
C LYS A 115 -2.91 -8.10 9.96
N GLY A 116 -1.92 -8.54 9.19
CA GLY A 116 -0.93 -7.72 8.51
C GLY A 116 -1.23 -7.60 7.02
N LEU A 117 -0.47 -6.80 6.29
CA LEU A 117 -0.62 -6.74 4.84
C LEU A 117 -0.15 -8.06 4.19
N PRO A 118 -0.74 -8.44 3.05
CA PRO A 118 -0.18 -9.47 2.18
C PRO A 118 1.29 -9.15 1.79
N LEU A 119 2.19 -10.13 1.94
CA LEU A 119 3.63 -9.94 1.75
C LEU A 119 3.99 -9.39 0.36
N GLN A 120 3.27 -9.79 -0.67
CA GLN A 120 3.52 -9.39 -2.04
C GLN A 120 3.34 -7.89 -2.27
N MET A 121 2.56 -7.18 -1.44
CA MET A 121 2.46 -5.71 -1.49
C MET A 121 3.79 -5.06 -1.07
N TYR A 122 4.41 -5.56 -0.01
CA TYR A 122 5.72 -5.08 0.43
C TYR A 122 6.81 -5.41 -0.58
N GLN A 123 6.74 -6.58 -1.21
CA GLN A 123 7.70 -6.97 -2.26
C GLN A 123 7.55 -6.11 -3.51
N ALA A 124 6.32 -5.80 -3.93
CA ALA A 124 6.06 -4.87 -5.03
C ALA A 124 6.62 -3.47 -4.73
N TYR A 125 6.44 -2.98 -3.50
CA TYR A 125 7.01 -1.70 -3.08
C TYR A 125 8.54 -1.72 -3.03
N GLU A 126 9.14 -2.75 -2.43
CA GLU A 126 10.60 -2.93 -2.41
C GLU A 126 11.18 -2.97 -3.83
N TYR A 127 10.51 -3.67 -4.73
CA TYR A 127 10.90 -3.73 -6.12
C TYR A 127 10.91 -2.34 -6.77
N LEU A 128 9.80 -1.60 -6.66
CA LEU A 128 9.75 -0.24 -7.21
C LEU A 128 10.76 0.69 -6.55
N ARG A 129 10.90 0.63 -5.21
CA ARG A 129 11.87 1.43 -4.46
C ARG A 129 13.32 1.17 -4.90
N SER A 130 13.63 -0.03 -5.35
CA SER A 130 14.97 -0.41 -5.82
C SER A 130 15.22 -0.04 -7.28
N ASN A 131 14.18 0.21 -8.08
CA ASN A 131 14.29 0.47 -9.52
C ASN A 131 13.92 1.91 -9.90
N LEU A 132 13.20 2.64 -9.05
CA LEU A 132 12.82 4.03 -9.25
C LEU A 132 13.71 4.96 -8.44
N SER A 133 14.10 6.07 -9.04
CA SER A 133 14.76 7.17 -8.34
C SER A 133 13.74 8.28 -8.09
N LEU A 134 12.86 8.05 -7.12
CA LEU A 134 11.81 8.98 -6.72
C LEU A 134 11.96 9.39 -5.24
N PRO A 135 11.54 10.62 -4.87
CA PRO A 135 11.46 11.05 -3.48
C PRO A 135 10.56 10.12 -2.64
N LEU A 136 10.84 10.02 -1.34
CA LEU A 136 10.11 9.15 -0.42
C LEU A 136 8.60 9.42 -0.43
N ASP A 137 8.18 10.68 -0.40
CA ASP A 137 6.76 11.06 -0.42
C ASP A 137 6.05 10.52 -1.66
N ILE A 138 6.67 10.63 -2.83
CA ILE A 138 6.16 10.06 -4.09
C ILE A 138 6.10 8.53 -4.03
N MET A 139 7.14 7.91 -3.47
CA MET A 139 7.15 6.46 -3.25
C MET A 139 6.02 6.01 -2.30
N LEU A 140 5.72 6.79 -1.26
CA LEU A 140 4.62 6.50 -0.35
C LEU A 140 3.26 6.62 -1.08
N GLU A 141 3.04 7.60 -1.95
CA GLU A 141 1.83 7.65 -2.80
C GLU A 141 1.66 6.36 -3.63
N ILE A 142 2.75 5.87 -4.21
CA ILE A 142 2.79 4.60 -4.95
C ILE A 142 2.46 3.41 -4.03
N PHE A 143 2.99 3.39 -2.81
CA PHE A 143 2.66 2.35 -1.84
C PHE A 143 1.16 2.31 -1.54
N GLY A 144 0.53 3.48 -1.37
CA GLY A 144 -0.92 3.58 -1.22
C GLY A 144 -1.68 2.94 -2.39
N ALA A 145 -1.29 3.26 -3.63
CA ALA A 145 -1.88 2.67 -4.82
C ALA A 145 -1.68 1.13 -4.89
N ILE A 146 -0.51 0.61 -4.49
CA ILE A 146 -0.27 -0.84 -4.39
C ILE A 146 -1.26 -1.49 -3.42
N THR A 147 -1.49 -0.90 -2.24
CA THR A 147 -2.44 -1.46 -1.27
C THR A 147 -3.87 -1.49 -1.79
N SER A 148 -4.17 -0.59 -2.72
CA SER A 148 -5.49 -0.45 -3.34
C SER A 148 -5.69 -1.39 -4.53
N ALA A 149 -4.61 -1.94 -5.11
CA ALA A 149 -4.68 -2.85 -6.25
C ALA A 149 -5.48 -4.12 -6.01
N ILE A 150 -5.64 -4.52 -4.74
CA ILE A 150 -6.46 -5.67 -4.34
C ILE A 150 -7.94 -5.35 -4.44
N THR A 151 -8.34 -4.11 -4.17
CA THR A 151 -9.74 -3.74 -4.02
C THR A 151 -10.39 -3.24 -5.30
N PHE A 152 -9.64 -2.54 -6.15
CA PHE A 152 -10.19 -1.91 -7.36
C PHE A 152 -10.47 -2.87 -8.53
N HIS A 153 -9.74 -3.98 -8.66
CA HIS A 153 -9.81 -4.83 -9.86
C HIS A 153 -10.59 -6.14 -9.68
N GLN A 154 -11.19 -6.35 -8.50
CA GLN A 154 -11.85 -7.61 -8.14
C GLN A 154 -13.18 -7.40 -7.42
N GLU A 155 -13.98 -6.42 -7.84
CA GLU A 155 -15.34 -6.20 -7.32
C GLU A 155 -16.14 -7.52 -7.19
N GLU A 156 -16.01 -8.43 -8.17
CA GLU A 156 -16.70 -9.74 -8.12
C GLU A 156 -16.18 -10.74 -7.07
N LEU A 157 -14.90 -10.69 -6.65
CA LEU A 157 -14.40 -11.60 -5.59
C LEU A 157 -14.94 -11.20 -4.21
N PHE A 158 -15.19 -9.92 -3.98
CA PHE A 158 -15.75 -9.40 -2.72
C PHE A 158 -17.29 -9.36 -2.70
N HIS A 159 -17.96 -9.53 -3.84
CA HIS A 159 -19.41 -9.67 -3.93
C HIS A 159 -19.94 -11.10 -3.65
N THR A 160 -19.08 -12.06 -3.30
CA THR A 160 -19.46 -13.47 -3.04
C THR A 160 -20.13 -13.74 -1.68
N GLY A 161 -20.57 -12.69 -0.97
CA GLY A 161 -21.33 -12.86 0.28
C GLY A 161 -20.49 -12.88 1.55
N LEU A 162 -19.26 -12.36 1.49
CA LEU A 162 -18.48 -12.02 2.67
C LEU A 162 -18.59 -10.51 2.94
N ALA A 163 -19.72 -10.11 3.52
CA ALA A 163 -19.74 -8.85 4.26
C ALA A 163 -18.69 -8.95 5.37
N GLY A 164 -17.56 -8.25 5.21
CA GLY A 164 -16.54 -8.12 6.25
C GLY A 164 -15.12 -8.60 5.92
N THR A 165 -14.79 -8.98 4.68
CA THR A 165 -13.40 -9.20 4.27
C THR A 165 -13.12 -8.46 2.96
N MET A 166 -12.46 -7.31 3.11
CA MET A 166 -11.97 -6.40 2.05
C MET A 166 -13.02 -5.68 1.18
N GLY A 167 -14.26 -5.63 1.68
CA GLY A 167 -15.24 -4.57 1.44
C GLY A 167 -15.87 -4.26 2.80
N ASP A 168 -15.94 -2.98 3.16
CA ASP A 168 -16.23 -2.37 4.47
C ASP A 168 -15.19 -2.54 5.61
N HIS A 169 -14.24 -3.49 5.60
CA HIS A 169 -13.50 -3.89 6.82
C HIS A 169 -11.98 -4.24 6.75
N PHE A 170 -11.26 -4.03 5.64
CA PHE A 170 -9.78 -4.18 5.67
C PHE A 170 -9.09 -2.85 5.92
N ASP A 171 -8.81 -2.61 7.20
CA ASP A 171 -8.13 -1.41 7.65
C ASP A 171 -6.62 -1.54 7.35
N VAL A 172 -6.22 -1.07 6.15
CA VAL A 172 -4.82 -1.05 5.68
C VAL A 172 -3.90 -0.37 6.68
N GLU A 173 -4.36 0.73 7.30
CA GLU A 173 -3.59 1.46 8.30
C GLU A 173 -3.30 0.57 9.52
N ARG A 174 -4.32 -0.14 10.03
CA ARG A 174 -4.15 -1.11 11.13
C ARG A 174 -3.29 -2.30 10.74
N ALA A 175 -3.35 -2.75 9.49
CA ALA A 175 -2.53 -3.85 9.00
C ALA A 175 -1.04 -3.46 8.97
N ILE A 176 -0.73 -2.28 8.45
CA ILE A 176 0.62 -1.70 8.48
C ILE A 176 1.10 -1.53 9.92
N ALA A 177 0.27 -0.93 10.78
CA ALA A 177 0.61 -0.72 12.18
C ALA A 177 0.77 -2.04 12.97
N HIS A 178 0.05 -3.10 12.58
CA HIS A 178 0.26 -4.44 13.13
C HIS A 178 1.65 -4.96 12.75
N ASP A 179 2.01 -4.92 11.48
CA ASP A 179 3.28 -5.47 10.99
C ASP A 179 4.50 -4.71 11.54
N VAL A 180 4.42 -3.37 11.64
CA VAL A 180 5.48 -2.56 12.28
C VAL A 180 5.63 -2.87 13.76
N ARG A 181 4.54 -3.13 14.50
CA ARG A 181 4.62 -3.53 15.93
C ARG A 181 5.31 -4.87 16.12
N LEU A 182 5.08 -5.83 15.24
CA LEU A 182 5.72 -7.15 15.32
C LEU A 182 7.24 -7.09 15.15
N GLN A 183 7.76 -6.10 14.42
CA GLN A 183 9.20 -5.87 14.31
C GLN A 183 9.83 -5.56 15.67
N HIS A 184 9.21 -4.67 16.45
CA HIS A 184 9.73 -4.22 17.75
C HIS A 184 9.61 -5.26 18.86
N GLN A 185 8.88 -6.36 18.63
CA GLN A 185 8.80 -7.48 19.57
C GLN A 185 9.84 -8.58 19.28
N SER A 186 10.58 -8.44 18.18
CA SER A 186 11.62 -9.37 17.75
C SER A 186 13.05 -8.88 18.05
N ASP A 187 13.16 -7.66 18.59
CA ASP A 187 14.38 -7.02 19.10
C ASP A 187 14.49 -7.18 20.63
#